data_AF-A0A442S0J5-F1
#
_entry.id   AF-A0A442S0J5-F1
#
_cell.length_a   1.000
_cell.length_b   1.000
_cell.length_c   1.000
_cell.angle_alpha   90.00
_cell.angle_beta   90.00
_cell.angle_gamma   90.00
#
_symmetry.space_group_name_H-M   'P 1'
#
loop_
_entity.id
_entity.type
_entity.pdbx_description
1 polymer ?
#
loop_
_entity_poly.entity_id
_entity_poly.type
_entity_poly.pdbx_seq_one_letter_code
_entity_poly.pdbx_strand_id
1 'polypeptide(L)' 'MAILLIAEHDNATLSDQTAKALSAALQIGSDVHVLVAG' A
#
# COMPACT_ATOMS: atom_id res chain seq x y z
N MET A 1 -15.20 5.76 -1.64
CA MET A 1 -15.00 4.30 -1.64
C MET A 1 -13.53 4.10 -1.43
N ALA A 2 -13.13 3.54 -0.28
CA ALA A 2 -11.74 3.49 0.12
C ALA A 2 -11.07 2.20 -0.37
N ILE A 3 -9.84 2.31 -0.85
CA ILE A 3 -8.98 1.19 -1.23
C ILE A 3 -8.12 0.86 0.00
N LEU A 4 -8.19 -0.38 0.48
CA LEU A 4 -7.29 -0.85 1.53
C LEU A 4 -6.09 -1.58 0.90
N LEU A 5 -4.90 -1.02 1.10
CA LEU A 5 -3.62 -1.57 0.67
C LEU A 5 -2.91 -2.19 1.88
N ILE A 6 -2.58 -3.48 1.77
CA ILE A 6 -1.76 -4.16 2.78
C ILE A 6 -0.30 -4.01 2.37
N ALA A 7 0.49 -3.40 3.24
CA ALA A 7 1.90 -3.16 3.01
C ALA A 7 2.73 -4.37 3.46
N GLU A 8 3.56 -4.86 2.56
CA GLU A 8 4.55 -5.89 2.86
C GLU A 8 5.85 -5.24 3.33
N HIS A 9 6.46 -5.80 4.38
CA HIS A 9 7.65 -5.26 5.02
C HIS A 9 8.45 -6.31 5.79
N ASP A 10 9.73 -6.01 6.02
CA ASP A 10 10.67 -6.86 6.76
C ASP A 10 11.00 -6.33 8.18
N ASN A 11 10.08 -5.56 8.80
CA ASN A 11 10.25 -4.92 10.11
C ASN A 11 11.31 -3.80 10.16
N ALA A 12 11.96 -3.50 9.04
CA ALA A 12 12.81 -2.33 8.89
C ALA A 12 12.39 -1.48 7.68
N THR A 13 11.95 -2.13 6.60
CA THR A 13 11.70 -1.50 5.31
C THR A 13 10.42 -2.02 4.66
N LEU A 14 9.78 -1.13 3.89
CA LEU A 14 8.68 -1.51 3.01
C LEU A 14 9.25 -2.12 1.73
N SER A 15 8.60 -3.16 1.23
CA SER A 15 8.94 -3.78 -0.03
C SER A 15 8.60 -2.90 -1.24
N ASP A 16 9.39 -3.00 -2.31
CA ASP A 16 9.12 -2.34 -3.59
C ASP A 16 7.75 -2.70 -4.17
N GLN A 17 7.22 -3.87 -3.79
CA GLN A 17 5.90 -4.33 -4.19
C GLN A 17 4.80 -3.41 -3.63
N THR A 18 4.95 -2.96 -2.38
CA THR A 18 4.03 -2.01 -1.72
C THR A 18 3.96 -0.70 -2.50
N ALA A 19 5.09 -0.19 -2.99
CA ALA A 19 5.13 1.05 -3.77
C ALA A 19 4.43 0.92 -5.14
N LYS A 20 4.62 -0.22 -5.83
CA LYS A 20 3.94 -0.52 -7.09
C LYS A 20 2.43 -0.64 -6.91
N ALA A 21 2.00 -1.34 -5.87
CA ALA A 21 0.59 -1.50 -5.55
C ALA A 21 -0.06 -0.16 -5.18
N LEU A 22 0.62 0.71 -4.42
CA LEU A 22 0.14 2.05 -4.09
C LEU A 22 -0.03 2.91 -5.35
N SER A 23 0.93 2.86 -6.28
CA SER A 23 0.86 3.60 -7.55
C SER A 23 -0.33 3.18 -8.42
N ALA A 24 -0.69 1.89 -8.40
CA ALA A 24 -1.89 1.40 -9.07
C ALA A 24 -3.17 1.82 -8.32
N ALA A 25 -3.19 1.72 -6.99
CA ALA A 25 -4.32 2.12 -6.16
C ALA A 25 -4.70 3.60 -6.39
N LEU A 26 -3.71 4.49 -6.47
CA LEU A 26 -3.91 5.91 -6.73
C LEU A 26 -4.51 6.20 -8.11
N GLN A 27 -4.33 5.31 -9.09
CA GLN A 27 -4.98 5.42 -10.41
C GLN A 27 -6.43 4.92 -10.40
N ILE A 28 -6.78 4.04 -9.46
CA ILE A 28 -8.13 3.52 -9.29
C ILE A 28 -8.99 4.51 -8.50
N GLY A 29 -8.41 5.19 -7.50
CA GLY A 29 -9.12 6.16 -6.69
C GLY A 29 -8.20 6.95 -5.76
N SER A 30 -8.71 8.08 -5.26
CA SER A 30 -7.96 9.02 -4.43
C SER A 30 -7.96 8.68 -2.94
N ASP A 31 -8.79 7.74 -2.52
CA ASP A 31 -9.04 7.38 -1.12
C ASP A 31 -8.36 6.04 -0.82
N VAL A 32 -7.10 6.08 -0.40
CA VAL A 32 -6.25 4.90 -0.16
C VAL A 32 -5.82 4.85 1.30
N HIS A 33 -6.16 3.76 1.98
CA HIS A 33 -5.67 3.42 3.31
C HIS A 33 -4.57 2.37 3.22
N VAL A 34 -3.49 2.55 3.98
CA VAL A 34 -2.37 1.60 4.01
C VAL A 34 -2.28 0.98 5.40
N LEU A 35 -2.37 -0.35 5.47
CA LEU A 35 -2.16 -1.12 6.70
C LEU A 35 -0.78 -1.77 6.66
N VAL A 36 0.04 -1.47 7.66
CA VAL A 36 1.37 -2.04 7.90
C VAL A 36 1.27 -2.86 9.19
N ALA A 37 1.57 -4.16 9.14
CA ALA A 37 1.38 -5.07 10.25
C ALA A 37 2.70 -5.78 10.59
N GLY A 38 3.32 -5.35 11.71
CA GLY A 38 4.60 -5.82 12.27
C GLY A 38 4.82 -7.32 12.25
#